data_AF-A0A1D6L8X0-F1
#
_entry.id   AF-A0A1D6L8X0-F1
#
_cell.length_a   1.000
_cell.length_b   1.000
_cell.length_c   1.000
_cell.angle_alpha   90.00
_cell.angle_beta   90.00
_cell.angle_gamma   90.00
#
_symmetry.space_group_name_H-M   'P 1'
#
loop_
_entity.id
_entity.type
_entity.pdbx_description
1 polymer ?
#
loop_
_entity_poly.entity_id
_entity_poly.type
_entity_poly.pdbx_seq_one_letter_code
_entity_poly.pdbx_strand_id
1 'polypeptide(L)'
;MAMMSRTRDLLMEGFEGLVRDGSFKWGLPRRGDTAMDDGGDDDGSLSVQRSSIAGLSFKANAVVARCSRILGVSTNDLQNNFDKQASDSIKQPKSYARNFLEYCCFLALAQISQVTGYLADKSFRRLSFDMMLAWEVPYSSSQLTVKAEVDSTVSSEAFTRIAPAIPTIADVVTCANLFDVLSCSSGGRLSFSVYEKYLSELDRAVKKMKTQSESSLLSNFRSQRGERILEVDGTLTTQPVLEHVGISTWPGRLILTDHALYFEALRVVTYDKPKVYELAEDLKQVVKPELTGPWGSRLFDKAVMYKSTTLTEPVIIEFPELAGHSRRDYWLAIISEVLYAHRFVRKFDISGIDKEETILKAVLGIMRLQAIEELHFEVPNRYESLLLFSQCDKLPGGDVILETLASSIASRTSDRTNQPGTSRGMHAVLSNLGMVSPVNSGERLFVGEIVVGEISALQKAVTDSMNNYKKVELAQASVDGVKVDGLDTNLAVMKVLCCHLVPSVSCFFYLILKHAQELLSPVSELWRVLLLLTSWDEPMKSMLFCFLFSYIIIRYATFSMDIHMISLF
;
A
#
# COMPACT_ATOMS: atom_id res chain seq x y z
N MET A 1 28.35 37.29 -34.56
CA MET A 1 26.88 37.52 -34.59
C MET A 1 26.05 36.39 -35.21
N ALA A 2 26.63 35.27 -35.69
CA ALA A 2 25.87 34.15 -36.25
C ALA A 2 25.50 33.03 -35.24
N MET A 3 25.90 33.16 -33.97
CA MET A 3 25.70 32.13 -32.93
C MET A 3 24.49 32.41 -32.01
N MET A 4 23.91 33.62 -32.06
CA MET A 4 22.73 34.01 -31.27
C MET A 4 21.40 33.78 -32.00
N SER A 5 21.40 33.55 -33.31
CA SER A 5 20.18 33.23 -34.07
C SER A 5 19.81 31.75 -33.96
N ARG A 6 20.81 30.84 -34.06
CA ARG A 6 20.57 29.38 -33.98
C ARG A 6 19.99 28.90 -32.64
N THR A 7 20.32 29.55 -31.52
CA THR A 7 19.76 29.21 -30.21
C THR A 7 18.30 29.65 -30.06
N ARG A 8 17.89 30.70 -30.79
CA ARG A 8 16.51 31.17 -30.85
C ARG A 8 15.65 30.30 -31.77
N ASP A 9 16.25 29.79 -32.85
CA ASP A 9 15.59 28.88 -33.79
C ASP A 9 15.35 27.48 -33.18
N LEU A 10 16.29 26.96 -32.38
CA LEU A 10 16.11 25.70 -31.64
C LEU A 10 15.08 25.80 -30.49
N LEU A 11 14.96 26.98 -29.86
CA LEU A 11 13.89 27.28 -28.91
C LEU A 11 12.53 27.47 -29.59
N MET A 12 12.48 27.72 -30.89
CA MET A 12 11.23 27.68 -31.65
C MET A 12 10.88 26.25 -32.06
N GLU A 13 11.83 25.42 -32.49
CA GLU A 13 11.56 24.02 -32.91
C GLU A 13 11.04 23.12 -31.77
N GLY A 14 11.62 23.18 -30.57
CA GLY A 14 11.14 22.41 -29.42
C GLY A 14 9.76 22.85 -28.91
N PHE A 15 9.37 24.09 -29.19
CA PHE A 15 8.09 24.70 -28.79
C PHE A 15 7.05 24.72 -29.91
N GLU A 16 7.45 24.55 -31.16
CA GLU A 16 6.55 24.30 -32.28
C GLU A 16 5.76 23.01 -32.05
N GLY A 17 6.34 21.99 -31.40
CA GLY A 17 5.60 20.82 -30.92
C GLY A 17 4.54 21.13 -29.84
N LEU A 18 4.71 22.21 -29.05
CA LEU A 18 3.76 22.64 -28.03
C LEU A 18 2.58 23.46 -28.62
N VAL A 19 2.78 24.03 -29.81
CA VAL A 19 1.87 24.94 -30.52
C VAL A 19 1.20 24.25 -31.75
N ARG A 20 1.83 23.23 -32.37
CA ARG A 20 1.32 22.50 -33.56
C ARG A 20 0.34 21.37 -33.28
N ASP A 21 -0.10 21.15 -32.05
CA ASP A 21 -1.24 20.25 -31.77
C ASP A 21 -2.57 20.92 -32.20
N GLY A 22 -2.67 21.19 -33.51
CA GLY A 22 -3.86 21.58 -34.23
C GLY A 22 -4.62 20.32 -34.65
N SER A 23 -5.42 19.78 -33.73
CA SER A 23 -6.74 19.17 -33.98
C SER A 23 -7.17 18.40 -32.74
N PHE A 24 -7.60 19.13 -31.71
CA PHE A 24 -8.29 18.54 -30.56
C PHE A 24 -9.67 18.05 -31.01
N LYS A 25 -9.77 16.77 -31.41
CA LYS A 25 -11.06 16.12 -31.68
C LYS A 25 -11.64 15.54 -30.39
N TRP A 26 -12.14 16.41 -29.52
CA TRP A 26 -13.14 15.98 -28.53
C TRP A 26 -14.50 16.01 -29.22
N GLY A 27 -15.07 14.83 -29.50
CA GLY A 27 -16.44 14.68 -29.98
C GLY A 27 -17.44 15.03 -28.86
N LEU A 28 -17.58 16.31 -28.54
CA LEU A 28 -18.66 16.81 -27.70
C LEU A 28 -19.97 16.76 -28.50
N PRO A 29 -21.11 16.36 -27.92
CA PRO A 29 -22.40 16.48 -28.59
C PRO A 29 -22.72 17.95 -28.82
N ARG A 30 -22.66 18.39 -30.09
CA ARG A 30 -23.12 19.72 -30.54
C ARG A 30 -24.61 19.85 -30.23
N ARG A 31 -24.96 20.86 -29.45
CA ARG A 31 -26.35 21.27 -29.21
C ARG A 31 -26.67 22.44 -30.15
N GLY A 32 -27.59 22.22 -31.08
CA GLY A 32 -28.28 23.26 -31.85
C GLY A 32 -27.82 23.41 -33.29
N ASP A 33 -28.55 22.76 -34.20
CA ASP A 33 -28.51 22.99 -35.64
C ASP A 33 -29.02 24.40 -35.98
N THR A 34 -28.26 25.12 -36.79
CA THR A 34 -28.83 25.99 -37.82
C THR A 34 -27.88 25.98 -39.00
N ALA A 35 -28.29 25.30 -40.07
CA ALA A 35 -27.60 25.28 -41.34
C ALA A 35 -27.71 26.65 -42.01
N MET A 36 -26.58 27.20 -42.46
CA MET A 36 -26.49 27.95 -43.71
C MET A 36 -25.11 27.68 -44.32
N ASP A 37 -25.17 27.17 -45.54
CA ASP A 37 -24.10 26.95 -46.49
C ASP A 37 -23.67 28.30 -47.07
N ASP A 38 -22.37 28.63 -47.03
CA ASP A 38 -21.72 29.28 -48.18
C ASP A 38 -20.20 29.12 -48.09
N GLY A 39 -19.61 28.78 -49.23
CA GLY A 39 -18.18 28.60 -49.42
C GLY A 39 -17.46 29.93 -49.61
N GLY A 40 -16.22 29.99 -49.13
CA GLY A 40 -15.32 31.10 -49.38
C GLY A 40 -13.94 30.78 -48.83
N ASP A 41 -13.05 30.36 -49.73
CA ASP A 41 -11.61 30.37 -49.50
C ASP A 41 -11.18 31.79 -49.14
N ASP A 42 -10.67 32.01 -47.93
CA ASP A 42 -9.92 33.23 -47.62
C ASP A 42 -8.70 32.90 -46.76
N ASP A 43 -7.55 33.14 -47.36
CA ASP A 43 -6.20 32.91 -46.85
C ASP A 43 -5.87 34.04 -45.86
N GLY A 44 -6.51 33.98 -44.70
CA GLY A 44 -6.42 34.98 -43.64
C GLY A 44 -5.43 34.56 -42.56
N SER A 45 -4.21 35.09 -42.64
CA SER A 45 -3.20 35.07 -41.58
C SER A 45 -3.75 35.60 -40.23
N LEU A 46 -4.34 34.71 -39.44
CA LEU A 46 -4.71 34.98 -38.05
C LEU A 46 -3.44 35.05 -37.21
N SER A 47 -2.89 36.25 -37.09
CA SER A 47 -2.01 36.59 -35.97
C SER A 47 -2.81 36.42 -34.68
N VAL A 48 -2.76 35.23 -34.08
CA VAL A 48 -3.28 34.98 -32.73
C VAL A 48 -2.51 35.91 -31.79
N GLN A 49 -3.12 37.04 -31.48
CA GLN A 49 -2.65 38.00 -30.50
C GLN A 49 -2.57 37.24 -29.18
N ARG A 50 -1.36 36.82 -28.76
CA ARG A 50 -1.15 36.09 -27.49
C ARG A 50 -1.61 37.01 -26.36
N SER A 51 -2.79 36.76 -25.82
CA SER A 51 -3.28 37.39 -24.60
C SER A 51 -2.44 36.89 -23.42
N SER A 52 -1.26 37.49 -23.25
CA SER A 52 -0.38 37.22 -22.11
C SER A 52 -0.85 38.05 -20.93
N ILE A 53 -1.10 37.42 -19.79
CA ILE A 53 -1.46 38.12 -18.55
C ILE A 53 -0.16 38.63 -17.91
N ALA A 54 -0.16 39.93 -17.60
CA ALA A 54 1.00 40.58 -16.97
C ALA A 54 1.27 40.01 -15.58
N GLY A 55 2.54 39.77 -15.25
CA GLY A 55 2.96 39.24 -13.94
C GLY A 55 3.08 37.71 -13.86
N LEU A 56 2.50 36.96 -14.81
CA LEU A 56 2.68 35.51 -14.93
C LEU A 56 3.98 35.17 -15.68
N SER A 57 4.64 34.08 -15.29
CA SER A 57 5.78 33.54 -16.03
C SER A 57 5.38 33.04 -17.41
N PHE A 58 6.34 32.85 -18.32
CA PHE A 58 6.07 32.26 -19.63
C PHE A 58 5.42 30.87 -19.53
N LYS A 59 5.91 30.02 -18.61
CA LYS A 59 5.33 28.68 -18.37
C LYS A 59 3.90 28.79 -17.85
N ALA A 60 3.65 29.69 -16.90
CA ALA A 60 2.32 29.91 -16.35
C ALA A 60 1.33 30.45 -17.41
N ASN A 61 1.74 31.43 -18.23
CA ASN A 61 0.93 31.92 -19.34
C ASN A 61 0.61 30.81 -20.37
N ALA A 62 1.58 29.95 -20.70
CA ALA A 62 1.36 28.83 -21.61
C ALA A 62 0.35 27.81 -21.06
N VAL A 63 0.43 27.50 -19.76
CA VAL A 63 -0.53 26.63 -19.06
C VAL A 63 -1.92 27.26 -19.01
N VAL A 64 -2.04 28.54 -18.62
CA VAL A 64 -3.32 29.26 -18.58
C VAL A 64 -3.97 29.30 -19.97
N ALA A 65 -3.21 29.53 -21.04
CA ALA A 65 -3.72 29.48 -22.41
C ALA A 65 -4.21 28.08 -22.82
N ARG A 66 -3.59 27.00 -22.31
CA ARG A 66 -4.09 25.63 -22.48
C ARG A 66 -5.38 25.41 -21.69
N CYS A 67 -5.44 25.82 -20.42
CA CYS A 67 -6.64 25.74 -19.59
C CYS A 67 -7.83 26.50 -20.22
N SER A 68 -7.59 27.70 -20.73
CA SER A 68 -8.56 28.54 -21.45
C SER A 68 -9.19 27.79 -22.63
N ARG A 69 -8.37 27.10 -23.44
CA ARG A 69 -8.87 26.29 -24.56
C ARG A 69 -9.71 25.10 -24.12
N ILE A 70 -9.31 24.42 -23.04
CA ILE A 70 -10.04 23.28 -22.48
C ILE A 70 -11.41 23.70 -21.94
N LEU A 71 -11.46 24.86 -21.28
CA LEU A 71 -12.67 25.40 -20.68
C LEU A 71 -13.59 26.11 -21.69
N GLY A 72 -13.08 26.46 -22.88
CA GLY A 72 -13.81 27.24 -23.87
C GLY A 72 -14.07 28.69 -23.45
N VAL A 73 -13.24 29.23 -22.56
CA VAL A 73 -13.36 30.59 -21.99
C VAL A 73 -12.09 31.37 -22.25
N SER A 74 -12.16 32.65 -22.61
CA SER A 74 -10.97 33.46 -22.88
C SER A 74 -10.09 33.63 -21.63
N THR A 75 -8.79 33.86 -21.81
CA THR A 75 -7.87 34.10 -20.67
C THR A 75 -8.26 35.31 -19.84
N ASN A 76 -8.79 36.36 -20.49
CA ASN A 76 -9.25 37.58 -19.82
C ASN A 76 -10.53 37.32 -19.02
N ASP A 77 -11.45 36.51 -19.55
CA ASP A 77 -12.67 36.14 -18.84
C ASP A 77 -12.38 35.23 -17.64
N LEU A 78 -11.40 34.31 -17.76
CA LEU A 78 -10.92 33.53 -16.61
C LEU A 78 -10.36 34.42 -15.51
N GLN A 79 -9.57 35.43 -15.87
CA GLN A 79 -9.04 36.41 -14.92
C GLN A 79 -10.17 37.20 -14.25
N ASN A 80 -11.10 37.72 -15.05
CA ASN A 80 -12.26 38.45 -14.55
C ASN A 80 -13.13 37.60 -13.61
N ASN A 81 -13.32 36.32 -13.94
CA ASN A 81 -14.08 35.39 -13.11
C ASN A 81 -13.37 35.10 -11.78
N PHE A 82 -12.06 34.90 -11.82
CA PHE A 82 -11.25 34.75 -10.61
C PHE A 82 -11.33 36.00 -9.73
N ASP A 83 -11.16 37.19 -10.29
CA ASP A 83 -11.18 38.44 -9.54
C ASP A 83 -12.54 38.73 -8.88
N LYS A 84 -13.63 38.27 -9.51
CA LYS A 84 -15.00 38.36 -8.97
C LYS A 84 -15.29 37.33 -7.87
N GLN A 85 -14.81 36.10 -8.03
CA GLN A 85 -15.15 34.98 -7.14
C GLN A 85 -14.19 34.82 -5.96
N ALA A 86 -12.93 35.22 -6.12
CA ALA A 86 -11.91 35.07 -5.09
C ALA A 86 -12.05 36.13 -3.98
N SER A 87 -11.84 35.69 -2.75
CA SER A 87 -11.74 36.57 -1.58
C SER A 87 -10.51 37.48 -1.66
N ASP A 88 -10.53 38.59 -0.92
CA ASP A 88 -9.43 39.56 -0.94
C ASP A 88 -8.12 38.99 -0.35
N SER A 89 -8.18 37.95 0.49
CA SER A 89 -7.01 37.23 1.00
C SER A 89 -6.25 36.49 -0.11
N ILE A 90 -6.98 35.95 -1.09
CA ILE A 90 -6.42 35.14 -2.19
C ILE A 90 -5.90 36.05 -3.33
N LYS A 91 -6.42 37.28 -3.45
CA LYS A 91 -6.03 38.27 -4.47
C LYS A 91 -4.80 39.12 -4.11
N GLN A 92 -4.11 38.82 -3.01
CA GLN A 92 -2.89 39.52 -2.59
C GLN A 92 -1.85 39.55 -3.73
N PRO A 93 -1.22 40.70 -4.06
CA PRO A 93 -0.28 40.80 -5.18
C PRO A 93 0.88 39.81 -5.14
N LYS A 94 1.32 39.42 -3.94
CA LYS A 94 2.41 38.46 -3.72
C LYS A 94 2.05 37.00 -4.03
N SER A 95 0.78 36.64 -4.01
CA SER A 95 0.28 35.27 -4.25
C SER A 95 -0.63 35.17 -5.47
N TYR A 96 -1.04 36.31 -6.04
CA TYR A 96 -2.02 36.39 -7.13
C TYR A 96 -1.67 35.47 -8.30
N ALA A 97 -0.45 35.54 -8.82
CA ALA A 97 -0.04 34.73 -9.98
C ALA A 97 -0.17 33.23 -9.72
N ARG A 98 0.21 32.78 -8.51
CA ARG A 98 0.09 31.36 -8.12
C ARG A 98 -1.36 30.95 -7.93
N ASN A 99 -2.15 31.76 -7.23
CA ASN A 99 -3.55 31.46 -6.93
C ASN A 99 -4.43 31.48 -8.19
N PHE A 100 -4.18 32.42 -9.10
CA PHE A 100 -4.85 32.47 -10.39
C PHE A 100 -4.47 31.28 -11.28
N LEU A 101 -3.18 30.88 -11.30
CA LEU A 101 -2.75 29.67 -12.00
C LEU A 101 -3.44 28.43 -11.43
N GLU A 102 -3.49 28.27 -10.10
CA GLU A 102 -4.20 27.17 -9.44
C GLU A 102 -5.68 27.12 -9.83
N TYR A 103 -6.38 28.26 -9.80
CA TYR A 103 -7.77 28.36 -10.23
C TYR A 103 -7.95 27.82 -11.65
N CYS A 104 -7.12 28.27 -12.59
CA CYS A 104 -7.16 27.81 -13.98
C CYS A 104 -6.85 26.32 -14.11
N CYS A 105 -5.83 25.83 -13.41
CA CYS A 105 -5.43 24.43 -13.41
C CYS A 105 -6.55 23.54 -12.90
N PHE A 106 -7.11 23.87 -11.73
CA PHE A 106 -8.12 23.03 -11.10
C PHE A 106 -9.42 22.98 -11.90
N LEU A 107 -9.88 24.11 -12.46
CA LEU A 107 -11.04 24.09 -13.36
C LEU A 107 -10.80 23.20 -14.58
N ALA A 108 -9.64 23.34 -15.24
CA ALA A 108 -9.32 22.55 -16.42
C ALA A 108 -9.18 21.05 -16.08
N LEU A 109 -8.54 20.70 -14.96
CA LEU A 109 -8.42 19.32 -14.49
C LEU A 109 -9.77 18.70 -14.14
N ALA A 110 -10.67 19.46 -13.51
CA ALA A 110 -12.04 19.04 -13.23
C ALA A 110 -12.85 18.79 -14.50
N GLN A 111 -12.59 19.55 -15.58
CA GLN A 111 -13.23 19.36 -16.87
C GLN A 111 -12.64 18.16 -17.64
N ILE A 112 -11.32 17.97 -17.65
CA ILE A 112 -10.69 16.86 -18.39
C ILE A 112 -11.00 15.51 -17.74
N SER A 113 -10.97 15.45 -16.42
CA SER A 113 -11.31 14.24 -15.67
C SER A 113 -12.78 13.86 -15.82
N GLN A 114 -13.60 14.72 -16.45
CA GLN A 114 -14.94 14.37 -16.90
C GLN A 114 -14.99 13.49 -18.15
N VAL A 115 -13.85 13.11 -18.74
CA VAL A 115 -13.84 12.31 -19.97
C VAL A 115 -13.28 10.91 -19.74
N THR A 116 -13.99 9.90 -20.24
CA THR A 116 -13.55 8.49 -20.13
C THR A 116 -12.20 8.28 -20.81
N GLY A 117 -11.25 7.67 -20.10
CA GLY A 117 -9.94 7.32 -20.64
C GLY A 117 -8.91 8.47 -20.65
N TYR A 118 -9.18 9.58 -19.95
CA TYR A 118 -8.26 10.73 -19.88
C TYR A 118 -6.85 10.36 -19.38
N LEU A 119 -6.69 9.33 -18.54
CA LEU A 119 -5.37 8.87 -18.06
C LEU A 119 -4.47 8.31 -19.18
N ALA A 120 -5.08 7.77 -20.25
CA ALA A 120 -4.36 7.28 -21.42
C ALA A 120 -3.92 8.40 -22.37
N ASP A 121 -4.47 9.60 -22.22
CA ASP A 121 -4.17 10.74 -23.09
C ASP A 121 -2.81 11.35 -22.73
N LYS A 122 -1.84 11.22 -23.65
CA LYS A 122 -0.50 11.79 -23.52
C LYS A 122 -0.51 13.31 -23.34
N SER A 123 -1.45 14.00 -23.98
CA SER A 123 -1.56 15.46 -23.89
C SER A 123 -1.98 15.88 -22.48
N PHE A 124 -2.90 15.13 -21.86
CA PHE A 124 -3.28 15.29 -20.47
C PHE A 124 -2.11 15.05 -19.53
N ARG A 125 -1.40 13.92 -19.68
CA ARG A 125 -0.23 13.58 -18.82
C ARG A 125 0.84 14.66 -18.88
N ARG A 126 1.09 15.21 -20.08
CA ARG A 126 2.03 16.32 -20.25
C ARG A 126 1.51 17.61 -19.63
N LEU A 127 0.24 17.94 -19.85
CA LEU A 127 -0.37 19.14 -19.30
C LEU A 127 -0.35 19.13 -17.76
N SER A 128 -0.73 18.04 -17.10
CA SER A 128 -0.73 17.96 -15.64
C SER A 128 0.68 18.12 -15.06
N PHE A 129 1.70 17.60 -15.74
CA PHE A 129 3.10 17.81 -15.37
C PHE A 129 3.56 19.26 -15.60
N ASP A 130 3.19 19.87 -16.73
CA ASP A 130 3.49 21.27 -17.03
C ASP A 130 2.81 22.23 -16.04
N MET A 131 1.60 21.89 -15.56
CA MET A 131 0.92 22.62 -14.49
C MET A 131 1.74 22.62 -13.19
N MET A 132 2.33 21.47 -12.80
CA MET A 132 3.22 21.39 -11.64
C MET A 132 4.47 22.25 -11.82
N LEU A 133 5.12 22.18 -12.99
CA LEU A 133 6.30 23.02 -13.29
C LEU A 133 5.98 24.51 -13.30
N ALA A 134 4.82 24.90 -13.85
CA ALA A 134 4.37 26.28 -13.85
C ALA A 134 4.03 26.77 -12.44
N TRP A 135 3.54 25.90 -11.57
CA TRP A 135 3.21 26.22 -10.19
C TRP A 135 4.44 26.53 -9.33
N GLU A 136 5.57 25.86 -9.58
CA GLU A 136 6.86 26.17 -8.92
C GLU A 136 7.35 27.58 -9.27
N VAL A 137 7.16 27.99 -10.53
CA VAL A 137 7.68 29.24 -11.09
C VAL A 137 6.55 30.07 -11.71
N PRO A 138 5.58 30.58 -10.93
CA PRO A 138 4.38 31.21 -11.49
C PRO A 138 4.58 32.69 -11.85
N TYR A 139 5.59 33.36 -11.28
CA TYR A 139 5.82 34.81 -11.45
C TYR A 139 6.77 35.11 -12.62
N SER A 140 6.53 36.21 -13.33
CA SER A 140 7.41 36.69 -14.41
C SER A 140 8.82 37.03 -13.92
N SER A 141 8.97 37.51 -12.68
CA SER A 141 10.25 37.83 -12.06
C SER A 141 11.13 36.60 -11.80
N SER A 142 10.53 35.42 -11.68
CA SER A 142 11.25 34.17 -11.43
C SER A 142 12.02 33.65 -12.65
N GLN A 143 11.85 34.26 -13.83
CA GLN A 143 12.57 33.89 -15.05
C GLN A 143 14.06 34.28 -15.04
N LEU A 144 14.46 35.23 -14.18
CA LEU A 144 15.84 35.75 -14.17
C LEU A 144 16.84 34.83 -13.44
N THR A 145 16.37 33.80 -12.73
CA THR A 145 17.22 32.94 -11.87
C THR A 145 17.55 31.56 -12.49
N VAL A 146 16.89 31.16 -13.57
CA VAL A 146 17.11 29.83 -14.20
C VAL A 146 17.78 30.01 -15.57
N LYS A 147 19.08 30.35 -15.56
CA LYS A 147 19.98 30.04 -16.68
C LYS A 147 20.63 28.69 -16.36
N ALA A 148 20.57 27.78 -17.33
CA ALA A 148 21.04 26.38 -17.34
C ALA A 148 20.01 25.35 -16.85
N GLU A 149 19.53 24.54 -17.80
CA GLU A 149 19.37 23.07 -17.74
C GLU A 149 19.29 22.40 -16.35
N VAL A 150 18.41 22.85 -15.46
CA VAL A 150 17.91 21.97 -14.40
C VAL A 150 16.82 21.14 -15.06
N ASP A 151 17.09 19.84 -15.23
CA ASP A 151 16.13 18.84 -15.69
C ASP A 151 14.73 19.20 -15.18
N SER A 152 13.78 19.34 -16.11
CA SER A 152 12.41 19.78 -15.82
C SER A 152 11.71 18.78 -14.90
N THR A 153 11.96 18.92 -13.60
CA THR A 153 11.62 17.97 -12.55
C THR A 153 10.84 18.69 -11.46
N VAL A 154 9.80 18.03 -11.00
CA VAL A 154 8.79 18.57 -10.09
C VAL A 154 9.19 18.27 -8.64
N SER A 155 9.06 19.25 -7.76
CA SER A 155 9.22 19.11 -6.31
C SER A 155 7.99 18.52 -5.64
N SER A 156 8.19 18.06 -4.40
CA SER A 156 7.13 17.53 -3.54
C SER A 156 5.99 18.54 -3.34
N GLU A 157 6.29 19.83 -3.17
CA GLU A 157 5.28 20.87 -2.95
C GLU A 157 4.34 21.05 -4.15
N ALA A 158 4.89 21.12 -5.36
CA ALA A 158 4.09 21.26 -6.57
C ALA A 158 3.24 20.01 -6.85
N PHE A 159 3.81 18.82 -6.64
CA PHE A 159 3.08 17.56 -6.81
C PHE A 159 1.93 17.43 -5.81
N THR A 160 2.21 17.61 -4.51
CA THR A 160 1.21 17.51 -3.43
C THR A 160 0.11 18.57 -3.52
N ARG A 161 0.36 19.66 -4.24
CA ARG A 161 -0.64 20.70 -4.50
C ARG A 161 -1.53 20.39 -5.70
N ILE A 162 -0.94 20.00 -6.83
CA ILE A 162 -1.67 19.86 -8.11
C ILE A 162 -2.25 18.46 -8.29
N ALA A 163 -1.51 17.40 -7.95
CA ALA A 163 -1.91 16.03 -8.25
C ALA A 163 -3.23 15.59 -7.56
N PRO A 164 -3.48 15.93 -6.28
CA PRO A 164 -4.73 15.54 -5.60
C PRO A 164 -5.99 16.25 -6.13
N ALA A 165 -5.86 17.26 -7.01
CA ALA A 165 -7.00 17.83 -7.70
C ALA A 165 -7.73 16.81 -8.59
N ILE A 166 -7.05 15.71 -8.95
CA ILE A 166 -7.66 14.54 -9.59
C ILE A 166 -7.57 13.36 -8.61
N PRO A 167 -8.67 13.04 -7.90
CA PRO A 167 -8.71 11.97 -6.90
C PRO A 167 -8.43 10.58 -7.45
N THR A 168 -8.30 10.37 -8.76
CA THR A 168 -7.79 9.11 -9.30
C THR A 168 -6.26 9.06 -9.25
N ILE A 169 -5.58 10.19 -9.49
CA ILE A 169 -4.11 10.27 -9.57
C ILE A 169 -3.48 10.27 -8.18
N ALA A 170 -3.96 11.09 -7.26
CA ALA A 170 -3.41 11.15 -5.91
C ALA A 170 -4.52 11.45 -4.90
N ASP A 171 -4.37 10.94 -3.68
CA ASP A 171 -5.23 11.28 -2.55
C ASP A 171 -4.50 12.27 -1.64
N VAL A 172 -5.23 13.23 -1.08
CA VAL A 172 -4.66 14.30 -0.25
C VAL A 172 -3.83 13.75 0.91
N VAL A 173 -4.24 12.63 1.51
CA VAL A 173 -3.57 12.04 2.68
C VAL A 173 -2.32 11.28 2.30
N THR A 174 -2.37 10.49 1.23
CA THR A 174 -1.25 9.63 0.82
C THR A 174 -0.30 10.28 -0.20
N CYS A 175 -0.61 11.51 -0.67
CA CYS A 175 0.11 12.16 -1.77
C CYS A 175 1.61 12.36 -1.51
N ALA A 176 1.99 12.69 -0.28
CA ALA A 176 3.39 12.89 0.06
C ALA A 176 4.18 11.58 -0.03
N ASN A 177 3.63 10.48 0.49
CA ASN A 177 4.24 9.16 0.40
C ASN A 177 4.31 8.67 -1.05
N LEU A 178 3.26 8.93 -1.84
CA LEU A 178 3.27 8.66 -3.28
C LEU A 178 4.42 9.39 -3.98
N PHE A 179 4.65 10.67 -3.65
CA PHE A 179 5.77 11.43 -4.21
C PHE A 179 7.13 10.83 -3.80
N ASP A 180 7.29 10.47 -2.53
CA ASP A 180 8.55 9.89 -2.03
C ASP A 180 8.89 8.58 -2.75
N VAL A 181 7.89 7.75 -3.04
CA VAL A 181 8.06 6.53 -3.85
C VAL A 181 8.40 6.87 -5.30
N LEU A 182 7.67 7.79 -5.95
CA LEU A 182 7.92 8.15 -7.35
C LEU A 182 9.25 8.89 -7.57
N SER A 183 9.80 9.53 -6.54
CA SER A 183 11.05 10.29 -6.61
C SER A 183 12.24 9.60 -5.94
N CYS A 184 12.09 8.35 -5.51
CA CYS A 184 13.09 7.61 -4.74
C CYS A 184 14.45 7.51 -5.46
N SER A 185 14.43 7.32 -6.78
CA SER A 185 15.64 7.19 -7.61
C SER A 185 16.19 8.54 -8.09
N SER A 186 15.54 9.65 -7.79
CA SER A 186 15.82 10.97 -8.36
C SER A 186 16.07 12.05 -7.30
N GLY A 187 16.50 11.64 -6.10
CA GLY A 187 16.92 12.56 -5.05
C GLY A 187 15.82 13.52 -4.58
N GLY A 188 14.57 13.09 -4.59
CA GLY A 188 13.42 13.92 -4.16
C GLY A 188 12.90 14.89 -5.23
N ARG A 189 13.23 14.68 -6.51
CA ARG A 189 12.60 15.37 -7.64
C ARG A 189 11.95 14.38 -8.59
N LEU A 190 10.74 14.70 -9.09
CA LEU A 190 9.97 13.85 -9.98
C LEU A 190 10.20 14.22 -11.45
N SER A 191 10.69 13.29 -12.24
CA SER A 191 10.85 13.47 -13.69
C SER A 191 9.55 13.18 -14.46
N PHE A 192 9.41 13.76 -15.66
CA PHE A 192 8.25 13.52 -16.51
C PHE A 192 8.13 12.05 -16.93
N SER A 193 9.25 11.36 -17.20
CA SER A 193 9.24 9.97 -17.63
C SER A 193 8.67 9.04 -16.55
N VAL A 194 9.04 9.24 -15.29
CA VAL A 194 8.49 8.47 -14.17
C VAL A 194 7.01 8.77 -13.97
N TYR A 195 6.63 10.05 -14.01
CA TYR A 195 5.24 10.47 -13.88
C TYR A 195 4.35 9.93 -15.02
N GLU A 196 4.83 9.99 -16.27
CA GLU A 196 4.11 9.44 -17.42
C GLU A 196 3.92 7.92 -17.29
N LYS A 197 4.99 7.20 -16.92
CA LYS A 197 4.94 5.74 -16.71
C LYS A 197 3.93 5.40 -15.62
N TYR A 198 3.98 6.09 -14.48
CA TYR A 198 3.03 5.93 -13.39
C TYR A 198 1.57 6.08 -13.83
N LEU A 199 1.23 7.17 -14.55
CA LEU A 199 -0.13 7.38 -15.05
C LEU A 199 -0.55 6.34 -16.09
N SER A 200 0.40 5.83 -16.88
CA SER A 200 0.15 4.74 -17.83
C SER A 200 -0.20 3.43 -17.11
N GLU A 201 0.54 3.08 -16.07
CA GLU A 201 0.26 1.89 -15.26
C GLU A 201 -1.04 2.04 -14.46
N LEU A 202 -1.35 3.24 -13.99
CA LEU A 202 -2.62 3.55 -13.32
C LEU A 202 -3.82 3.38 -14.26
N ASP A 203 -3.74 3.85 -15.50
CA ASP A 203 -4.78 3.59 -16.52
C ASP A 203 -4.97 2.08 -16.77
N ARG A 204 -3.87 1.31 -16.83
CA ARG A 204 -3.92 -0.14 -16.97
C ARG A 204 -4.59 -0.81 -15.77
N ALA A 205 -4.25 -0.41 -14.54
CA ALA A 205 -4.87 -0.93 -13.32
C ALA A 205 -6.38 -0.67 -13.28
N VAL A 206 -6.78 0.58 -13.57
CA VAL A 206 -8.20 0.97 -13.63
C VAL A 206 -8.96 0.19 -14.71
N LYS A 207 -8.37 -0.01 -15.89
CA LYS A 207 -8.96 -0.83 -16.95
C LYS A 207 -9.08 -2.30 -16.56
N LYS A 208 -8.04 -2.88 -15.94
CA LYS A 208 -8.03 -4.26 -15.40
C LYS A 208 -9.20 -4.47 -14.44
N MET A 209 -9.39 -3.56 -13.47
CA MET A 209 -10.49 -3.64 -12.51
C MET A 209 -11.88 -3.60 -13.17
N LYS A 210 -12.07 -2.70 -14.15
CA LYS A 210 -13.33 -2.57 -14.89
C LYS A 210 -13.69 -3.84 -15.66
N THR A 211 -12.72 -4.41 -16.40
CA THR A 211 -12.96 -5.60 -17.23
C THR A 211 -13.07 -6.88 -16.39
N GLN A 212 -12.31 -6.99 -15.29
CA GLN A 212 -12.40 -8.14 -14.38
C GLN A 212 -13.75 -8.26 -13.69
N SER A 213 -14.47 -7.15 -13.51
CA SER A 213 -15.77 -7.13 -12.84
C SER A 213 -16.84 -7.96 -13.56
N GLU A 214 -16.62 -8.37 -14.82
CA GLU A 214 -17.54 -9.13 -15.68
C GLU A 214 -17.34 -10.68 -15.63
N SER A 215 -16.44 -11.22 -14.79
CA SER A 215 -16.13 -12.66 -14.74
C SER A 215 -17.27 -13.55 -14.18
N SER A 216 -17.48 -14.74 -14.78
CA SER A 216 -18.72 -15.52 -14.73
C SER A 216 -19.02 -16.31 -13.45
N LEU A 217 -18.02 -16.87 -12.75
CA LEU A 217 -18.27 -17.82 -11.64
C LEU A 217 -18.81 -17.14 -10.36
N LEU A 218 -18.38 -15.91 -10.09
CA LEU A 218 -18.86 -15.10 -8.96
C LEU A 218 -19.94 -14.08 -9.36
N SER A 219 -20.26 -14.00 -10.66
CA SER A 219 -21.14 -12.97 -11.22
C SER A 219 -22.50 -12.92 -10.53
N ASN A 220 -23.12 -14.07 -10.26
CA ASN A 220 -24.45 -14.15 -9.65
C ASN A 220 -24.50 -13.56 -8.22
N PHE A 221 -23.48 -13.84 -7.40
CA PHE A 221 -23.40 -13.34 -6.03
C PHE A 221 -23.01 -11.86 -5.98
N ARG A 222 -22.02 -11.47 -6.80
CA ARG A 222 -21.52 -10.09 -6.87
C ARG A 222 -22.53 -9.13 -7.49
N SER A 223 -23.25 -9.54 -8.54
CA SER A 223 -24.18 -8.65 -9.25
C SER A 223 -25.35 -8.19 -8.37
N GLN A 224 -25.72 -8.98 -7.36
CA GLN A 224 -26.74 -8.58 -6.39
C GLN A 224 -26.26 -7.44 -5.47
N ARG A 225 -24.95 -7.38 -5.19
CA ARG A 225 -24.33 -6.39 -4.28
C ARG A 225 -23.58 -5.27 -5.01
N GLY A 226 -23.42 -5.38 -6.34
CA GLY A 226 -22.68 -4.40 -7.14
C GLY A 226 -21.17 -4.37 -6.86
N GLU A 227 -20.59 -5.48 -6.39
CA GLU A 227 -19.19 -5.53 -5.96
C GLU A 227 -18.20 -5.39 -7.13
N ARG A 228 -17.06 -4.75 -6.91
CA ARG A 228 -15.97 -4.61 -7.89
C ARG A 228 -14.81 -5.54 -7.55
N ILE A 229 -14.23 -6.24 -8.54
CA ILE A 229 -13.02 -7.05 -8.30
C ILE A 229 -11.83 -6.12 -8.26
N LEU A 230 -11.07 -6.17 -7.17
CA LEU A 230 -9.90 -5.32 -6.98
C LEU A 230 -8.60 -6.07 -7.30
N GLU A 231 -8.48 -7.31 -6.83
CA GLU A 231 -7.30 -8.14 -7.06
C GLU A 231 -7.68 -9.63 -7.16
N VAL A 232 -6.88 -10.37 -7.94
CA VAL A 232 -7.03 -11.81 -8.12
C VAL A 232 -5.65 -12.45 -8.08
N ASP A 233 -5.50 -13.51 -7.28
CA ASP A 233 -4.27 -14.30 -7.22
C ASP A 233 -4.57 -15.80 -7.10
N GLY A 234 -3.58 -16.67 -7.31
CA GLY A 234 -3.76 -18.10 -7.53
C GLY A 234 -4.39 -18.43 -8.90
N THR A 235 -4.01 -17.70 -9.95
CA THR A 235 -4.47 -17.93 -11.32
C THR A 235 -3.51 -18.86 -12.09
N LEU A 236 -3.78 -19.16 -13.37
CA LEU A 236 -2.86 -19.96 -14.19
C LEU A 236 -1.44 -19.38 -14.29
N THR A 237 -1.28 -18.07 -14.09
CA THR A 237 0.00 -17.37 -14.21
C THR A 237 0.66 -17.08 -12.86
N THR A 238 -0.01 -17.34 -11.73
CA THR A 238 0.54 -17.09 -10.38
C THR A 238 0.49 -18.35 -9.53
N GLN A 239 1.37 -18.46 -8.52
CA GLN A 239 1.34 -19.62 -7.63
C GLN A 239 0.01 -19.69 -6.87
N PRO A 240 -0.54 -20.88 -6.59
CA PRO A 240 -1.78 -20.99 -5.83
C PRO A 240 -1.63 -20.41 -4.43
N VAL A 241 -2.72 -19.83 -3.93
CA VAL A 241 -2.83 -19.40 -2.52
C VAL A 241 -3.30 -20.61 -1.71
N LEU A 242 -2.77 -20.79 -0.50
CA LEU A 242 -3.13 -21.91 0.37
C LEU A 242 -4.04 -21.41 1.49
N GLU A 243 -5.21 -22.01 1.64
CA GLU A 243 -6.11 -21.75 2.75
C GLU A 243 -5.97 -22.87 3.78
N HIS A 244 -5.70 -22.50 5.04
CA HIS A 244 -5.68 -23.41 6.17
C HIS A 244 -6.88 -23.17 7.08
N VAL A 245 -7.61 -24.24 7.35
CA VAL A 245 -8.72 -24.27 8.30
C VAL A 245 -8.51 -25.47 9.23
N GLY A 246 -8.25 -25.19 10.50
CA GLY A 246 -7.81 -26.19 11.46
C GLY A 246 -6.53 -26.89 10.98
N ILE A 247 -6.62 -28.19 10.73
CA ILE A 247 -5.50 -29.02 10.22
C ILE A 247 -5.54 -29.23 8.69
N SER A 248 -6.52 -28.67 7.98
CA SER A 248 -6.73 -28.90 6.55
C SER A 248 -6.16 -27.75 5.72
N THR A 249 -5.46 -28.07 4.63
CA THR A 249 -4.90 -27.10 3.69
C THR A 249 -5.52 -27.29 2.31
N TRP A 250 -5.99 -26.21 1.70
CA TRP A 250 -6.62 -26.20 0.37
C TRP A 250 -5.88 -25.23 -0.55
N PRO A 251 -5.33 -25.67 -1.69
CA PRO A 251 -4.83 -24.74 -2.71
C PRO A 251 -6.00 -24.13 -3.47
N GLY A 252 -5.88 -22.85 -3.83
CA GLY A 252 -6.95 -22.15 -4.51
C GLY A 252 -6.57 -20.79 -5.08
N ARG A 253 -7.60 -20.13 -5.58
CA ARG A 253 -7.60 -18.76 -6.10
C ARG A 253 -8.24 -17.84 -5.07
N LEU A 254 -7.58 -16.72 -4.81
CA LEU A 254 -8.04 -15.69 -3.89
C LEU A 254 -8.49 -14.45 -4.68
N ILE A 255 -9.64 -13.90 -4.32
CA ILE A 255 -10.25 -12.77 -5.03
C ILE A 255 -10.68 -11.73 -4.00
N LEU A 256 -10.11 -10.54 -4.06
CA LEU A 256 -10.53 -9.40 -3.25
C LEU A 256 -11.54 -8.57 -4.02
N THR A 257 -12.63 -8.22 -3.35
CA THR A 257 -13.58 -7.22 -3.82
C THR A 257 -13.60 -6.02 -2.88
N ASP A 258 -14.36 -4.98 -3.24
CA ASP A 258 -14.61 -3.84 -2.38
C ASP A 258 -15.56 -4.14 -1.20
N HIS A 259 -15.98 -5.40 -1.00
CA HIS A 259 -16.88 -5.81 0.09
C HIS A 259 -16.42 -7.04 0.86
N ALA A 260 -15.86 -8.03 0.17
CA ALA A 260 -15.49 -9.32 0.75
C ALA A 260 -14.27 -9.95 0.06
N LEU A 261 -13.69 -10.93 0.74
CA LEU A 261 -12.65 -11.80 0.23
C LEU A 261 -13.24 -13.17 -0.13
N TYR A 262 -13.02 -13.62 -1.36
CA TYR A 262 -13.53 -14.89 -1.88
C TYR A 262 -12.37 -15.87 -2.09
N PHE A 263 -12.59 -17.12 -1.70
CA PHE A 263 -11.64 -18.21 -1.93
C PHE A 263 -12.29 -19.35 -2.74
N GLU A 264 -11.66 -19.67 -3.87
CA GLU A 264 -12.07 -20.74 -4.79
C GLU A 264 -11.02 -21.86 -4.73
N ALA A 265 -11.36 -23.01 -4.15
CA ALA A 265 -10.44 -24.15 -4.07
C ALA A 265 -10.21 -24.78 -5.46
N LEU A 266 -8.95 -25.10 -5.78
CA LEU A 266 -8.56 -25.81 -6.99
C LEU A 266 -8.90 -27.31 -6.82
N ARG A 267 -10.07 -27.74 -7.32
CA ARG A 267 -10.48 -29.16 -7.38
C ARG A 267 -10.71 -29.59 -8.82
N VAL A 268 -10.31 -30.83 -9.13
CA VAL A 268 -10.36 -31.42 -10.49
C VAL A 268 -11.77 -31.85 -10.92
N VAL A 269 -12.76 -31.97 -10.00
CA VAL A 269 -14.02 -32.67 -10.31
C VAL A 269 -15.32 -32.01 -9.81
N THR A 270 -15.29 -31.03 -8.89
CA THR A 270 -16.53 -30.38 -8.39
C THR A 270 -16.41 -28.85 -8.33
N TYR A 271 -17.39 -28.16 -8.91
CA TYR A 271 -17.61 -26.72 -8.70
C TYR A 271 -18.15 -26.49 -7.29
N ASP A 272 -17.27 -26.45 -6.30
CA ASP A 272 -17.66 -26.02 -4.95
C ASP A 272 -17.96 -24.52 -4.97
N LYS A 273 -18.98 -24.11 -4.20
CA LYS A 273 -19.27 -22.68 -4.02
C LYS A 273 -18.05 -22.00 -3.38
N PRO A 274 -17.69 -20.79 -3.85
CA PRO A 274 -16.61 -20.01 -3.25
C PRO A 274 -16.88 -19.76 -1.77
N LYS A 275 -15.84 -19.86 -0.93
CA LYS A 275 -15.91 -19.42 0.47
C LYS A 275 -15.86 -17.89 0.50
N VAL A 276 -16.67 -17.28 1.38
CA VAL A 276 -16.81 -15.81 1.48
C VAL A 276 -16.40 -15.36 2.87
N TYR A 277 -15.46 -14.43 2.94
CA TYR A 277 -15.00 -13.76 4.14
C TYR A 277 -15.39 -12.29 4.08
N GLU A 278 -16.40 -11.94 4.87
CA GLU A 278 -17.07 -10.65 4.80
C GLU A 278 -16.23 -9.53 5.45
N LEU A 279 -16.05 -8.41 4.73
CA LEU A 279 -15.32 -7.22 5.21
C LEU A 279 -16.26 -6.02 5.42
N ALA A 280 -17.39 -5.98 4.71
CA ALA A 280 -18.33 -4.87 4.73
C ALA A 280 -19.28 -4.86 5.94
N GLU A 281 -19.52 -6.01 6.56
CA GLU A 281 -20.39 -6.14 7.74
C GLU A 281 -19.62 -5.93 9.05
N ASP A 282 -20.32 -5.68 10.15
CA ASP A 282 -19.71 -5.60 11.49
C ASP A 282 -19.66 -6.97 12.19
N LEU A 283 -18.69 -7.79 11.80
CA LEU A 283 -18.51 -9.14 12.36
C LEU A 283 -17.33 -9.22 13.35
N LYS A 284 -16.86 -8.06 13.84
CA LYS A 284 -15.65 -7.92 14.67
C LYS A 284 -14.45 -8.63 14.04
N GLN A 285 -14.25 -8.41 12.74
CA GLN A 285 -13.19 -9.05 11.97
C GLN A 285 -11.83 -8.68 12.54
N VAL A 286 -10.87 -9.60 12.50
CA VAL A 286 -9.46 -9.34 12.80
C VAL A 286 -8.64 -9.89 11.65
N VAL A 287 -7.85 -9.01 11.02
CA VAL A 287 -6.92 -9.34 9.95
C VAL A 287 -5.53 -8.94 10.42
N LYS A 288 -4.59 -9.89 10.43
CA LYS A 288 -3.21 -9.66 10.90
C LYS A 288 -2.26 -10.67 10.26
N PRO A 289 -0.95 -10.41 10.24
CA PRO A 289 0.03 -11.42 9.82
C PRO A 289 0.05 -12.62 10.78
N GLU A 290 0.32 -13.79 10.23
CA GLU A 290 0.39 -15.06 10.97
C GLU A 290 1.57 -15.90 10.48
N LEU A 291 2.26 -16.54 11.44
CA LEU A 291 3.45 -17.32 11.18
C LEU A 291 3.06 -18.77 10.90
N THR A 292 3.25 -19.25 9.67
CA THR A 292 2.91 -20.64 9.28
C THR A 292 4.04 -21.64 9.53
N GLY A 293 5.18 -21.16 10.03
CA GLY A 293 6.36 -21.99 10.26
C GLY A 293 6.31 -22.82 11.53
N PRO A 294 7.06 -23.94 11.58
CA PRO A 294 7.31 -24.65 12.82
C PRO A 294 7.81 -23.67 13.89
N TRP A 295 7.21 -23.72 15.09
CA TRP A 295 7.61 -22.93 16.26
C TRP A 295 7.44 -21.40 16.14
N GLY A 296 6.62 -20.89 15.21
CA GLY A 296 6.41 -19.46 15.05
C GLY A 296 7.68 -18.73 14.58
N SER A 297 8.48 -19.40 13.74
CA SER A 297 9.65 -18.79 13.12
C SER A 297 9.23 -17.70 12.12
N ARG A 298 9.85 -16.52 12.24
CA ARG A 298 9.68 -15.39 11.29
C ARG A 298 10.09 -15.72 9.85
N LEU A 299 10.83 -16.82 9.63
CA LEU A 299 11.21 -17.29 8.30
C LEU A 299 10.00 -17.76 7.46
N PHE A 300 8.86 -17.98 8.11
CA PHE A 300 7.61 -18.44 7.51
C PHE A 300 6.46 -17.45 7.77
N ASP A 301 6.75 -16.16 7.77
CA ASP A 301 5.75 -15.09 7.91
C ASP A 301 5.01 -14.84 6.58
N LYS A 302 4.39 -15.91 6.07
CA LYS A 302 3.83 -16.00 4.72
C LYS A 302 2.31 -16.02 4.71
N ALA A 303 1.64 -15.81 5.84
CA ALA A 303 0.20 -15.86 5.88
C ALA A 303 -0.47 -14.64 6.51
N VAL A 304 -1.74 -14.47 6.13
CA VAL A 304 -2.69 -13.55 6.72
C VAL A 304 -3.75 -14.37 7.45
N MET A 305 -3.93 -14.11 8.73
CA MET A 305 -5.06 -14.67 9.48
C MET A 305 -6.28 -13.77 9.33
N TYR A 306 -7.41 -14.36 8.98
CA TYR A 306 -8.73 -13.77 9.08
C TYR A 306 -9.53 -14.46 10.19
N LYS A 307 -10.11 -13.67 11.09
CA LYS A 307 -11.04 -14.14 12.12
C LYS A 307 -12.27 -13.25 12.15
N SER A 308 -13.44 -13.83 12.38
CA SER A 308 -14.69 -13.09 12.60
C SER A 308 -15.55 -13.83 13.63
N THR A 309 -16.64 -13.20 14.09
CA THR A 309 -17.63 -13.83 14.98
C THR A 309 -18.46 -14.93 14.32
N THR A 310 -18.52 -14.95 12.98
CA THR A 310 -19.25 -15.97 12.22
C THR A 310 -18.46 -17.26 12.01
N LEU A 311 -17.15 -17.22 12.25
CA LEU A 311 -16.26 -18.36 12.10
C LEU A 311 -15.92 -18.96 13.46
N THR A 312 -16.01 -20.29 13.57
CA THR A 312 -15.62 -21.03 14.78
C THR A 312 -14.10 -21.08 14.95
N GLU A 313 -13.37 -21.18 13.85
CA GLU A 313 -11.91 -21.21 13.80
C GLU A 313 -11.40 -20.09 12.88
N PRO A 314 -10.25 -19.48 13.19
CA PRO A 314 -9.61 -18.52 12.29
C PRO A 314 -9.18 -19.23 11.00
N VAL A 315 -9.24 -18.51 9.89
CA VAL A 315 -8.74 -18.96 8.59
C VAL A 315 -7.38 -18.33 8.37
N ILE A 316 -6.41 -19.15 7.94
CA ILE A 316 -5.06 -18.68 7.63
C ILE A 316 -4.87 -18.80 6.13
N ILE A 317 -4.60 -17.68 5.47
CA ILE A 317 -4.40 -17.57 4.03
C ILE A 317 -2.90 -17.39 3.81
N GLU A 318 -2.24 -18.44 3.37
CA GLU A 318 -0.81 -18.48 3.09
C GLU A 318 -0.52 -18.18 1.63
N PHE A 319 0.51 -17.36 1.43
CA PHE A 319 1.04 -16.93 0.14
C PHE A 319 2.44 -17.55 -0.03
N PRO A 320 2.55 -18.70 -0.71
CA PRO A 320 3.85 -19.29 -0.98
C PRO A 320 4.74 -18.32 -1.78
N GLU A 321 5.94 -18.05 -1.24
CA GLU A 321 7.01 -17.30 -1.87
C GLU A 321 8.35 -18.01 -1.57
N LEU A 322 9.30 -17.99 -2.52
CA LEU A 322 10.61 -18.63 -2.32
C LEU A 322 11.47 -17.85 -1.31
N ALA A 323 11.43 -16.53 -1.35
CA ALA A 323 12.14 -15.64 -0.43
C ALA A 323 11.31 -14.37 -0.21
N GLY A 324 11.36 -13.83 1.01
CA GLY A 324 10.60 -12.64 1.40
C GLY A 324 9.18 -12.93 1.86
N HIS A 325 8.43 -11.84 2.07
CA HIS A 325 7.03 -11.82 2.47
C HIS A 325 6.25 -10.71 1.73
N SER A 326 6.77 -10.24 0.59
CA SER A 326 6.23 -9.11 -0.19
C SER A 326 4.79 -9.37 -0.66
N ARG A 327 4.51 -10.54 -1.21
CA ARG A 327 3.16 -10.90 -1.67
C ARG A 327 2.18 -10.94 -0.51
N ARG A 328 2.60 -11.45 0.65
CA ARG A 328 1.77 -11.47 1.86
C ARG A 328 1.50 -10.05 2.37
N ASP A 329 2.51 -9.20 2.44
CA ASP A 329 2.37 -7.81 2.90
C ASP A 329 1.46 -7.01 1.98
N TYR A 330 1.59 -7.21 0.65
CA TYR A 330 0.73 -6.59 -0.35
C TYR A 330 -0.73 -6.98 -0.11
N TRP A 331 -1.01 -8.28 -0.01
CA TRP A 331 -2.35 -8.80 0.23
C TRP A 331 -2.92 -8.33 1.58
N LEU A 332 -2.10 -8.33 2.64
CA LEU A 332 -2.50 -7.83 3.95
C LEU A 332 -2.90 -6.35 3.89
N ALA A 333 -2.13 -5.52 3.17
CA ALA A 333 -2.39 -4.10 3.04
C ALA A 333 -3.72 -3.82 2.32
N ILE A 334 -3.97 -4.47 1.17
CA ILE A 334 -5.19 -4.25 0.39
C ILE A 334 -6.44 -4.81 1.09
N ILE A 335 -6.34 -5.94 1.82
CA ILE A 335 -7.44 -6.48 2.63
C ILE A 335 -7.77 -5.52 3.78
N SER A 336 -6.73 -5.02 4.47
CA SER A 336 -6.89 -4.10 5.60
C SER A 336 -7.51 -2.78 5.15
N GLU A 337 -7.11 -2.25 3.99
CA GLU A 337 -7.69 -1.03 3.43
C GLU A 337 -9.20 -1.13 3.20
N VAL A 338 -9.66 -2.22 2.57
CA VAL A 338 -11.11 -2.45 2.36
C VAL A 338 -11.83 -2.58 3.70
N LEU A 339 -11.28 -3.36 4.63
CA LEU A 339 -11.87 -3.54 5.96
C LEU A 339 -11.98 -2.21 6.72
N TYR A 340 -10.94 -1.39 6.70
CA TYR A 340 -10.88 -0.13 7.41
C TYR A 340 -11.76 0.95 6.78
N ALA A 341 -11.91 0.96 5.45
CA ALA A 341 -12.86 1.83 4.76
C ALA A 341 -14.30 1.56 5.24
N HIS A 342 -14.71 0.29 5.30
CA HIS A 342 -16.04 -0.07 5.80
C HIS A 342 -16.22 0.20 7.29
N ARG A 343 -15.19 -0.02 8.11
CA ARG A 343 -15.22 0.40 9.53
C ARG A 343 -15.38 1.89 9.69
N PHE A 344 -14.68 2.69 8.89
CA PHE A 344 -14.78 4.14 8.89
C PHE A 344 -16.21 4.59 8.53
N VAL A 345 -16.78 4.04 7.45
CA VAL A 345 -18.17 4.30 7.04
C VAL A 345 -19.14 4.02 8.18
N ARG A 346 -19.00 2.88 8.87
CA ARG A 346 -19.86 2.52 10.01
C ARG A 346 -19.62 3.41 11.23
N LYS A 347 -18.37 3.74 11.55
CA LYS A 347 -17.99 4.57 12.71
C LYS A 347 -18.62 5.97 12.62
N PHE A 348 -18.72 6.52 11.42
CA PHE A 348 -19.24 7.88 11.17
C PHE A 348 -20.65 7.90 10.55
N ASP A 349 -21.34 6.75 10.52
CA ASP A 349 -22.69 6.60 9.97
C ASP A 349 -22.86 7.21 8.55
N ILE A 350 -21.87 6.98 7.69
CA ILE A 350 -21.86 7.51 6.32
C ILE A 350 -22.76 6.65 5.44
N SER A 351 -23.68 7.27 4.71
CA SER A 351 -24.66 6.57 3.87
C SER A 351 -24.80 7.18 2.48
N GLY A 352 -25.54 6.48 1.60
CA GLY A 352 -25.82 6.94 0.24
C GLY A 352 -24.59 7.13 -0.65
N ILE A 353 -24.56 8.24 -1.38
CA ILE A 353 -23.48 8.61 -2.32
C ILE A 353 -22.14 8.74 -1.59
N ASP A 354 -22.14 9.32 -0.39
CA ASP A 354 -20.90 9.59 0.32
C ASP A 354 -20.25 8.30 0.83
N LYS A 355 -21.05 7.25 1.11
CA LYS A 355 -20.54 5.90 1.35
C LYS A 355 -19.83 5.36 0.12
N GLU A 356 -20.45 5.44 -1.06
CA GLU A 356 -19.86 4.96 -2.30
C GLU A 356 -18.56 5.70 -2.64
N GLU A 357 -18.54 7.03 -2.47
CA GLU A 357 -17.36 7.86 -2.65
C GLU A 357 -16.21 7.47 -1.70
N THR A 358 -16.55 7.17 -0.45
CA THR A 358 -15.59 6.73 0.59
C THR A 358 -14.99 5.36 0.25
N ILE A 359 -15.81 4.38 -0.16
CA ILE A 359 -15.31 3.08 -0.62
C ILE A 359 -14.45 3.23 -1.88
N LEU A 360 -14.84 4.13 -2.79
CA LEU A 360 -14.08 4.39 -4.00
C LEU A 360 -12.71 5.04 -3.73
N LYS A 361 -12.56 5.82 -2.66
CA LYS A 361 -11.23 6.29 -2.20
C LYS A 361 -10.29 5.12 -1.88
N ALA A 362 -10.77 4.11 -1.17
CA ALA A 362 -10.00 2.88 -0.89
C ALA A 362 -9.63 2.13 -2.16
N VAL A 363 -10.61 1.95 -3.06
CA VAL A 363 -10.40 1.32 -4.38
C VAL A 363 -9.33 2.05 -5.19
N LEU A 364 -9.40 3.38 -5.28
CA LEU A 364 -8.42 4.19 -5.99
C LEU A 364 -7.04 4.11 -5.33
N GLY A 365 -6.96 4.03 -4.00
CA GLY A 365 -5.71 3.73 -3.28
C GLY A 365 -5.07 2.42 -3.76
N ILE A 366 -5.86 1.36 -3.86
CA ILE A 366 -5.39 0.04 -4.35
C ILE A 366 -4.96 0.11 -5.82
N MET A 367 -5.69 0.82 -6.68
CA MET A 367 -5.28 0.99 -8.11
C MET A 367 -3.94 1.72 -8.25
N ARG A 368 -3.68 2.74 -7.40
CA ARG A 368 -2.38 3.43 -7.38
C ARG A 368 -1.27 2.54 -6.86
N LEU A 369 -1.56 1.70 -5.87
CA LEU A 369 -0.61 0.73 -5.34
C LEU A 369 -0.22 -0.29 -6.42
N GLN A 370 -1.20 -0.86 -7.12
CA GLN A 370 -0.96 -1.73 -8.28
C GLN A 370 -0.10 -1.05 -9.34
N ALA A 371 -0.37 0.21 -9.66
CA ALA A 371 0.42 0.96 -10.63
C ALA A 371 1.88 1.14 -10.19
N ILE A 372 2.13 1.31 -8.89
CA ILE A 372 3.48 1.42 -8.32
C ILE A 372 4.22 0.09 -8.37
N GLU A 373 3.56 -1.02 -8.05
CA GLU A 373 4.21 -2.36 -8.10
C GLU A 373 4.76 -2.66 -9.49
N GLU A 374 4.06 -2.22 -10.53
CA GLU A 374 4.47 -2.40 -11.94
C GLU A 374 5.67 -1.50 -12.33
N LEU A 375 6.03 -0.50 -11.50
CA LEU A 375 7.22 0.32 -11.71
C LEU A 375 8.50 -0.37 -11.22
N HIS A 376 8.39 -1.40 -10.37
CA HIS A 376 9.51 -2.22 -9.86
C HIS A 376 10.61 -1.39 -9.15
N PHE A 377 10.24 -0.48 -8.25
CA PHE A 377 11.21 0.26 -7.44
C PHE A 377 11.82 -0.64 -6.34
N GLU A 378 13.10 -0.44 -6.02
CA GLU A 378 13.85 -1.24 -5.01
C GLU A 378 13.61 -0.82 -3.55
N VAL A 379 12.60 0.01 -3.27
CA VAL A 379 12.37 0.62 -1.95
C VAL A 379 11.65 -0.36 -1.01
N PRO A 380 11.95 -0.38 0.31
CA PRO A 380 11.20 -1.20 1.25
C PRO A 380 9.69 -0.93 1.17
N ASN A 381 8.93 -1.98 0.84
CA ASN A 381 7.50 -1.92 0.56
C ASN A 381 6.70 -1.62 1.84
N ARG A 382 6.50 -0.34 2.14
CA ARG A 382 5.51 0.11 3.14
C ARG A 382 4.16 0.31 2.44
N TYR A 383 3.55 -0.76 1.95
CA TYR A 383 2.30 -0.71 1.18
C TYR A 383 1.20 0.09 1.88
N GLU A 384 1.09 -0.05 3.19
CA GLU A 384 0.07 0.61 4.01
C GLU A 384 0.22 2.13 4.02
N SER A 385 1.42 2.66 3.74
CA SER A 385 1.64 4.11 3.65
C SER A 385 1.01 4.75 2.42
N LEU A 386 0.65 3.96 1.40
CA LEU A 386 0.01 4.43 0.17
C LEU A 386 -1.51 4.26 0.17
N LEU A 387 -2.05 3.67 1.24
CA LEU A 387 -3.46 3.33 1.41
C LEU A 387 -4.05 4.19 2.53
N LEU A 388 -5.11 4.95 2.23
CA LEU A 388 -5.62 6.03 3.08
C LEU A 388 -6.00 5.53 4.47
N PHE A 389 -6.85 4.52 4.54
CA PHE A 389 -7.41 4.05 5.81
C PHE A 389 -6.39 3.23 6.59
N SER A 390 -5.59 2.41 5.91
CA SER A 390 -4.51 1.64 6.52
C SER A 390 -3.39 2.53 7.06
N GLN A 391 -3.07 3.64 6.40
CA GLN A 391 -2.08 4.59 6.89
C GLN A 391 -2.58 5.30 8.15
N CYS A 392 -3.84 5.75 8.15
CA CYS A 392 -4.43 6.46 9.30
C CYS A 392 -4.56 5.57 10.54
N ASP A 393 -4.75 4.26 10.38
CA ASP A 393 -4.77 3.32 11.52
C ASP A 393 -3.39 3.19 12.20
N LYS A 394 -2.30 3.32 11.43
CA LYS A 394 -0.91 3.19 11.93
C LYS A 394 -0.26 4.52 12.34
N LEU A 395 -0.72 5.64 11.79
CA LEU A 395 -0.14 6.95 12.07
C LEU A 395 -0.61 7.54 13.41
N PRO A 396 0.30 8.09 14.24
CA PRO A 396 -0.11 8.93 15.35
C PRO A 396 -0.81 10.19 14.84
N GLY A 397 -2.05 10.42 15.29
CA GLY A 397 -2.91 11.50 14.78
C GLY A 397 -3.68 11.13 13.51
N GLY A 398 -3.69 9.86 13.09
CA GLY A 398 -4.52 9.39 11.99
C GLY A 398 -6.02 9.41 12.30
N ASP A 399 -6.39 9.31 13.58
CA ASP A 399 -7.74 9.56 14.07
C ASP A 399 -8.22 10.99 13.76
N VAL A 400 -7.36 11.99 13.99
CA VAL A 400 -7.65 13.40 13.66
C VAL A 400 -7.86 13.59 12.15
N ILE A 401 -7.07 12.89 11.31
CA ILE A 401 -7.24 12.92 9.86
C ILE A 401 -8.61 12.34 9.47
N LEU A 402 -8.98 11.18 10.02
CA LEU A 402 -10.26 10.52 9.75
C LEU A 402 -11.44 11.35 10.24
N GLU A 403 -11.36 11.97 11.43
CA GLU A 403 -12.40 12.86 11.95
C GLU A 403 -12.56 14.13 11.09
N THR A 404 -11.45 14.69 10.62
CA THR A 404 -11.46 15.84 9.70
C THR A 404 -12.07 15.46 8.36
N LEU A 405 -11.75 14.28 7.83
CA LEU A 405 -12.35 13.73 6.61
C LEU A 405 -13.86 13.53 6.78
N ALA A 406 -14.30 12.90 7.88
CA ALA A 406 -15.71 12.69 8.17
C ALA A 406 -16.47 14.02 8.30
N SER A 407 -15.88 15.02 8.98
CA SER A 407 -16.46 16.36 9.11
C SER A 407 -16.61 17.06 7.76
N SER A 408 -15.63 16.89 6.86
CA SER A 408 -15.68 17.40 5.48
C SER A 408 -16.76 16.72 4.64
N ILE A 409 -17.01 15.42 4.84
CA ILE A 409 -18.11 14.70 4.19
C ILE A 409 -19.46 15.21 4.71
N ALA A 410 -19.60 15.37 6.02
CA ALA A 410 -20.83 15.85 6.65
C ALA A 410 -21.19 17.27 6.20
N SER A 411 -20.22 18.19 6.12
CA SER A 411 -20.46 19.56 5.65
C SER A 411 -20.94 19.61 4.20
N ARG A 412 -20.34 18.81 3.30
CA ARG A 412 -20.78 18.69 1.90
C ARG A 412 -22.20 18.15 1.78
N THR A 413 -22.58 17.22 2.65
CA THR A 413 -23.94 16.65 2.69
C THR A 413 -24.97 17.70 3.10
N SER A 414 -24.65 18.54 4.10
CA SER A 414 -25.49 19.66 4.52
C SER A 414 -25.66 20.71 3.40
N ASP A 415 -24.59 21.04 2.68
CA ASP A 415 -24.66 22.00 1.57
C ASP A 415 -25.55 21.49 0.42
N ARG A 416 -25.54 20.17 0.15
CA ARG A 416 -26.44 19.53 -0.84
C ARG A 416 -27.91 19.65 -0.47
N THR A 417 -28.25 19.61 0.82
CA THR A 417 -29.65 19.74 1.28
C THR A 417 -30.18 21.17 1.21
N ASN A 418 -29.29 22.18 1.30
CA ASN A 418 -29.68 23.59 1.28
C ASN A 418 -29.66 24.20 -0.14
N GLN A 419 -28.97 23.58 -1.09
CA GLN A 419 -28.92 23.98 -2.50
C GLN A 419 -28.83 22.70 -3.38
N PRO A 420 -29.89 22.29 -4.10
CA PRO A 420 -29.94 21.02 -4.83
C PRO A 420 -29.02 20.89 -6.06
N GLY A 421 -27.93 21.65 -6.17
CA GLY A 421 -27.04 21.65 -7.34
C GLY A 421 -25.53 21.82 -7.09
N THR A 422 -25.06 21.96 -5.85
CA THR A 422 -23.84 22.78 -5.61
C THR A 422 -22.55 22.02 -5.25
N SER A 423 -22.53 20.70 -5.10
CA SER A 423 -21.27 19.99 -4.78
C SER A 423 -21.23 18.57 -5.37
N ARG A 424 -20.90 18.52 -6.67
CA ARG A 424 -20.74 17.28 -7.44
C ARG A 424 -19.31 17.04 -7.93
N GLY A 425 -18.31 17.80 -7.46
CA GLY A 425 -16.94 17.75 -8.00
C GLY A 425 -16.31 16.34 -7.98
N MET A 426 -16.38 15.62 -6.85
CA MET A 426 -15.94 14.21 -6.82
C MET A 426 -16.90 13.33 -7.62
N HIS A 427 -18.21 13.47 -7.44
CA HIS A 427 -19.18 12.68 -8.20
C HIS A 427 -19.00 12.80 -9.72
N ALA A 428 -18.72 13.96 -10.29
CA ALA A 428 -18.59 14.19 -11.74
C ALA A 428 -17.29 13.60 -12.33
N VAL A 429 -16.20 13.58 -11.55
CA VAL A 429 -14.95 12.86 -11.89
C VAL A 429 -15.18 11.35 -11.78
N LEU A 430 -15.92 10.92 -10.76
CA LEU A 430 -16.30 9.53 -10.53
C LEU A 430 -17.40 9.07 -11.53
N SER A 431 -18.18 9.99 -12.08
CA SER A 431 -19.27 9.78 -13.05
C SER A 431 -18.76 9.40 -14.45
N ASN A 432 -17.46 9.35 -14.71
CA ASN A 432 -16.93 8.70 -15.93
C ASN A 432 -16.63 7.21 -15.73
N LEU A 433 -17.11 6.70 -14.60
CA LEU A 433 -17.58 5.34 -14.39
C LEU A 433 -19.10 5.19 -14.65
N GLY A 434 -19.81 6.30 -14.96
CA GLY A 434 -21.25 6.40 -15.23
C GLY A 434 -21.94 7.65 -14.64
N MET A 435 -22.33 8.60 -15.51
CA MET A 435 -23.34 9.69 -15.39
C MET A 435 -23.06 11.08 -14.71
N VAL A 436 -22.80 12.09 -15.55
CA VAL A 436 -23.35 13.49 -15.68
C VAL A 436 -23.04 14.67 -14.69
N SER A 437 -22.45 15.71 -15.32
CA SER A 437 -22.53 17.21 -15.27
C SER A 437 -22.08 18.06 -14.07
N PRO A 438 -21.36 19.20 -14.31
CA PRO A 438 -20.93 20.15 -13.28
C PRO A 438 -21.82 21.40 -13.20
N VAL A 439 -22.04 21.95 -11.98
CA VAL A 439 -22.30 23.38 -11.70
C VAL A 439 -21.84 23.69 -10.26
N ASN A 440 -21.27 24.88 -10.02
CA ASN A 440 -20.79 25.38 -8.73
C ASN A 440 -21.44 26.73 -8.38
N SER A 441 -21.65 27.02 -7.09
CA SER A 441 -22.07 28.32 -6.55
C SER A 441 -21.76 28.43 -5.04
N GLY A 442 -20.53 28.81 -4.68
CA GLY A 442 -20.13 29.09 -3.30
C GLY A 442 -19.00 30.12 -3.22
N GLU A 443 -18.89 30.83 -2.10
CA GLU A 443 -17.93 31.93 -1.84
C GLU A 443 -16.45 31.48 -1.77
N ARG A 444 -16.17 30.17 -1.90
CA ARG A 444 -14.83 29.59 -1.96
C ARG A 444 -14.69 28.73 -3.21
N LEU A 445 -13.57 28.89 -3.91
CA LEU A 445 -13.24 28.17 -5.14
C LEU A 445 -12.72 26.77 -4.82
N PHE A 446 -13.64 25.82 -4.66
CA PHE A 446 -13.33 24.41 -4.45
C PHE A 446 -13.20 23.65 -5.77
N VAL A 447 -12.20 22.77 -5.84
CA VAL A 447 -12.16 21.68 -6.82
C VAL A 447 -11.80 20.39 -6.08
N GLY A 448 -12.80 19.52 -5.89
CA GLY A 448 -12.65 18.34 -5.04
C GLY A 448 -12.40 18.73 -3.58
N GLU A 449 -11.34 18.18 -2.99
CA GLU A 449 -10.90 18.44 -1.61
C GLU A 449 -9.87 19.58 -1.50
N ILE A 450 -9.55 20.23 -2.63
CA ILE A 450 -8.55 21.29 -2.74
C ILE A 450 -9.24 22.66 -2.85
N VAL A 451 -8.73 23.63 -2.07
CA VAL A 451 -9.19 25.03 -2.07
C VAL A 451 -8.13 25.88 -2.76
N VAL A 452 -8.50 26.71 -3.74
CA VAL A 452 -7.55 27.62 -4.41
C VAL A 452 -6.91 28.59 -3.40
N GLY A 453 -5.59 28.73 -3.45
CA GLY A 453 -4.81 29.67 -2.63
C GLY A 453 -4.76 29.39 -1.13
N GLU A 454 -5.45 28.36 -0.66
CA GLU A 454 -5.53 28.00 0.76
C GLU A 454 -5.21 26.51 0.97
N ILE A 455 -4.69 26.18 2.16
CA ILE A 455 -4.48 24.81 2.61
C ILE A 455 -5.77 24.34 3.26
N SER A 456 -6.35 23.22 2.80
CA SER A 456 -7.60 22.70 3.37
C SER A 456 -7.39 22.19 4.80
N ALA A 457 -8.48 22.11 5.58
CA ALA A 457 -8.41 21.57 6.94
C ALA A 457 -7.83 20.14 6.97
N LEU A 458 -8.19 19.32 5.96
CA LEU A 458 -7.65 17.98 5.79
C LEU A 458 -6.14 18.01 5.49
N GLN A 459 -5.68 18.85 4.56
CA GLN A 459 -4.25 19.00 4.25
C GLN A 459 -3.44 19.43 5.47
N LYS A 460 -3.99 20.34 6.28
CA LYS A 460 -3.36 20.79 7.52
C LYS A 460 -3.25 19.64 8.53
N ALA A 461 -4.34 18.89 8.77
CA ALA A 461 -4.34 17.74 9.66
C ALA A 461 -3.30 16.68 9.24
N VAL A 462 -3.21 16.39 7.93
CA VAL A 462 -2.21 15.47 7.38
C VAL A 462 -0.79 15.97 7.64
N THR A 463 -0.52 17.24 7.35
CA THR A 463 0.81 17.84 7.54
C THR A 463 1.24 17.82 9.01
N ASP A 464 0.33 18.19 9.90
CA ASP A 464 0.57 18.21 11.35
C ASP A 464 0.82 16.79 11.89
N SER A 465 0.00 15.81 11.51
CA SER A 465 0.16 14.41 11.91
C SER A 465 1.46 13.79 11.37
N MET A 466 1.84 14.08 10.12
CA MET A 466 3.10 13.60 9.53
C MET A 466 4.33 14.21 10.21
N ASN A 467 4.28 15.51 10.54
CA ASN A 467 5.36 16.16 11.28
C ASN A 467 5.51 15.60 12.69
N ASN A 468 4.40 15.26 13.36
CA ASN A 468 4.42 14.61 14.66
C ASN A 468 4.95 13.18 14.56
N TYR A 469 4.55 12.42 13.54
CA TYR A 469 5.08 11.08 13.28
C TYR A 469 6.60 11.10 13.10
N LYS A 470 7.15 12.01 12.29
CA LYS A 470 8.61 12.15 12.11
C LYS A 470 9.34 12.39 13.44
N LYS A 471 8.75 13.20 14.34
CA LYS A 471 9.32 13.41 15.68
C LYS A 471 9.28 12.13 16.53
N VAL A 472 8.19 11.37 16.46
CA VAL A 472 8.05 10.08 17.15
C VAL A 472 9.04 9.06 16.60
N GLU A 473 9.23 8.98 15.28
CA GLU A 473 10.19 8.08 14.65
C GLU A 473 11.64 8.43 15.05
N LEU A 474 11.99 9.72 15.09
CA LEU A 474 13.29 10.18 15.60
C LEU A 474 13.49 9.85 17.09
N ALA A 475 12.45 10.03 17.91
CA ALA A 475 12.50 9.65 19.32
C ALA A 475 12.64 8.14 19.49
N GLN A 476 11.91 7.34 18.70
CA GLN A 476 11.97 5.88 18.72
C GLN A 476 13.34 5.38 18.26
N ALA A 477 13.91 5.94 17.18
CA ALA A 477 15.26 5.63 16.74
C ALA A 477 16.31 5.97 17.81
N SER A 478 16.10 7.04 18.58
CA SER A 478 16.97 7.38 19.72
C SER A 478 16.83 6.37 20.87
N VAL A 479 15.61 5.92 21.17
CA VAL A 479 15.35 4.88 22.19
C VAL A 479 15.95 3.54 21.77
N ASP A 480 15.75 3.13 20.52
CA ASP A 480 16.28 1.88 19.98
C ASP A 480 17.81 1.92 19.90
N GLY A 481 18.39 3.07 19.52
CA GLY A 481 19.84 3.30 19.60
C GLY A 481 20.39 3.06 21.01
N VAL A 482 19.67 3.49 22.05
CA VAL A 482 20.04 3.23 23.46
C VAL A 482 19.79 1.77 23.87
N LYS A 483 18.80 1.10 23.27
CA LYS A 483 18.42 -0.29 23.58
C LYS A 483 19.39 -1.32 22.99
N VAL A 484 20.01 -1.01 21.84
CA VAL A 484 20.96 -1.87 21.13
C VAL A 484 22.30 -2.01 21.89
N ASP A 485 22.59 -1.16 22.87
CA ASP A 485 23.84 -1.19 23.64
C ASP A 485 23.91 -2.21 24.79
N GLY A 486 22.96 -3.15 24.93
CA GLY A 486 23.29 -4.36 25.72
C GLY A 486 22.16 -5.20 26.32
N LEU A 487 20.88 -4.93 26.09
CA LEU A 487 19.82 -5.70 26.75
C LEU A 487 19.30 -6.88 25.90
N ASP A 488 19.02 -6.64 24.61
CA ASP A 488 18.34 -7.64 23.76
C ASP A 488 19.30 -8.72 23.23
N THR A 489 20.56 -8.37 22.95
CA THR A 489 21.61 -9.32 22.60
C THR A 489 21.89 -10.29 23.76
N ASN A 490 21.96 -9.77 24.98
CA ASN A 490 22.14 -10.59 26.17
C ASN A 490 20.92 -11.49 26.46
N LEU A 491 19.70 -11.02 26.23
CA LEU A 491 18.48 -11.84 26.37
C LEU A 491 18.39 -12.95 25.32
N ALA A 492 18.74 -12.66 24.06
CA ALA A 492 18.78 -13.65 22.99
C ALA A 492 19.86 -14.72 23.25
N VAL A 493 21.05 -14.29 23.66
CA VAL A 493 22.14 -15.19 24.06
C VAL A 493 21.75 -16.03 25.28
N MET A 494 21.11 -15.44 26.29
CA MET A 494 20.61 -16.18 27.46
C MET A 494 19.55 -17.21 27.08
N LYS A 495 18.61 -16.88 26.18
CA LYS A 495 17.61 -17.84 25.69
C LYS A 495 18.27 -19.00 24.94
N VAL A 496 19.22 -18.72 24.05
CA VAL A 496 19.96 -19.76 23.32
C VAL A 496 20.77 -20.64 24.29
N LEU A 497 21.45 -20.03 25.25
CA LEU A 497 22.23 -20.73 26.27
C LEU A 497 21.34 -21.61 27.16
N CYS A 498 20.19 -21.09 27.61
CA CYS A 498 19.23 -21.83 28.41
C CYS A 498 18.60 -23.00 27.61
N CYS A 499 18.27 -22.79 26.34
CA CYS A 499 17.73 -23.84 25.46
C CYS A 499 18.75 -24.94 25.13
N HIS A 500 20.06 -24.66 25.17
CA HIS A 500 21.10 -25.67 24.89
C HIS A 500 21.60 -26.35 26.18
N LEU A 501 21.72 -25.64 27.30
CA LEU A 501 22.19 -26.21 28.55
C LEU A 501 21.11 -27.02 29.29
N VAL A 502 19.84 -26.63 29.24
CA VAL A 502 18.80 -27.34 30.00
C VAL A 502 18.57 -28.77 29.47
N PRO A 503 18.47 -29.02 28.14
CA PRO A 503 18.32 -30.38 27.62
C PRO A 503 19.62 -31.18 27.71
N SER A 504 20.79 -30.56 27.54
CA SER A 504 22.07 -31.27 27.61
C SER A 504 22.40 -31.71 29.03
N VAL A 505 22.18 -30.88 30.05
CA VAL A 505 22.38 -31.26 31.45
C VAL A 505 21.35 -32.31 31.88
N SER A 506 20.10 -32.21 31.43
CA SER A 506 19.07 -33.22 31.73
C SER A 506 19.36 -34.56 31.04
N CYS A 507 19.85 -34.54 29.79
CA CYS A 507 20.26 -35.75 29.06
C CYS A 507 21.52 -36.38 29.65
N PHE A 508 22.51 -35.58 30.08
CA PHE A 508 23.72 -36.07 30.75
C PHE A 508 23.39 -36.70 32.10
N PHE A 509 22.48 -36.11 32.87
CA PHE A 509 22.02 -36.68 34.14
C PHE A 509 21.24 -37.99 33.94
N TYR A 510 20.41 -38.07 32.89
CA TYR A 510 19.68 -39.29 32.53
C TYR A 510 20.63 -40.40 32.04
N LEU A 511 21.67 -40.06 31.28
CA LEU A 511 22.71 -41.00 30.86
C LEU A 511 23.54 -41.51 32.04
N ILE A 512 23.92 -40.64 32.98
CA ILE A 512 24.62 -41.04 34.21
C ILE A 512 23.74 -41.95 35.07
N LEU A 513 22.45 -41.62 35.26
CA LEU A 513 21.51 -42.47 36.00
C LEU A 513 21.31 -43.84 35.33
N LYS A 514 21.18 -43.86 33.99
CA LYS A 514 21.05 -45.11 33.23
C LYS A 514 22.32 -45.96 33.32
N HIS A 515 23.51 -45.35 33.21
CA HIS A 515 24.77 -46.08 33.36
C HIS A 515 24.97 -46.60 34.79
N ALA A 516 24.59 -45.81 35.82
CA ALA A 516 24.63 -46.25 37.22
C ALA A 516 23.67 -47.41 37.48
N GLN A 517 22.49 -47.41 36.85
CA GLN A 517 21.50 -48.48 36.95
C GLN A 517 21.94 -49.76 36.21
N GLU A 518 22.58 -49.64 35.05
CA GLU A 518 23.16 -50.78 34.32
C GLU A 518 24.36 -51.40 35.06
N LEU A 519 25.16 -50.61 35.79
CA LEU A 519 26.24 -51.11 36.66
C LEU A 519 25.73 -51.79 37.95
N LEU A 520 24.57 -51.39 38.49
CA LEU A 520 24.00 -52.00 39.70
C LEU A 520 23.20 -53.29 39.44
N SER A 521 22.81 -53.54 38.19
CA SER A 521 22.12 -54.76 37.75
C SER A 521 22.83 -56.06 38.20
N PRO A 522 24.14 -56.28 37.91
CA PRO A 522 24.84 -57.50 38.34
C PRO A 522 25.01 -57.61 39.86
N VAL A 523 25.01 -56.49 40.59
CA VAL A 523 25.09 -56.49 42.07
C VAL A 523 23.77 -56.92 42.70
N SER A 524 22.64 -56.56 42.08
CA SER A 524 21.31 -56.97 42.56
C SER A 524 21.00 -58.46 42.36
N GLU A 525 21.50 -59.06 41.26
CA GLU A 525 21.44 -60.50 41.03
C GLU A 525 22.37 -61.27 41.99
N LEU A 526 23.58 -60.76 42.22
CA LEU A 526 24.49 -61.31 43.24
C LEU A 526 23.88 -61.24 44.65
N TRP A 527 23.18 -60.15 44.99
CA TRP A 527 22.51 -60.00 46.28
C TRP A 527 21.32 -60.95 46.43
N ARG A 528 20.57 -61.23 45.36
CA ARG A 528 19.51 -62.25 45.34
C ARG A 528 20.05 -63.66 45.52
N VAL A 529 21.16 -63.99 44.88
CA VAL A 529 21.85 -65.28 45.05
C VAL A 529 22.37 -65.42 46.49
N LEU A 530 22.95 -64.36 47.07
CA LEU A 530 23.40 -64.32 48.46
C LEU A 530 22.23 -64.44 49.46
N LEU A 531 21.09 -63.80 49.21
CA LEU A 531 19.89 -63.92 50.04
C LEU A 531 19.25 -65.31 49.96
N LEU A 532 19.33 -65.97 48.79
CA LEU A 532 18.90 -67.36 48.64
C LEU A 532 19.79 -68.31 49.47
N LEU A 533 21.10 -68.08 49.47
CA LEU A 533 22.07 -68.80 50.29
C LEU A 533 21.81 -68.63 51.80
N THR A 534 21.35 -67.46 52.24
CA THR A 534 21.00 -67.22 53.67
C THR A 534 19.69 -67.89 54.11
N SER A 535 18.88 -68.41 53.20
CA SER A 535 17.59 -69.05 53.50
C SER A 535 17.65 -70.59 53.59
N TRP A 536 18.85 -71.17 53.61
CA TRP A 536 19.05 -72.62 53.65
C TRP A 536 19.07 -73.15 55.10
N ASP A 537 17.95 -73.71 55.56
CA ASP A 537 17.77 -74.27 56.92
C ASP A 537 18.24 -75.74 57.09
N GLU A 538 18.97 -76.31 56.12
CA GLU A 538 19.51 -77.67 56.23
C GLU A 538 21.04 -77.70 56.47
N PRO A 539 21.52 -78.12 57.66
CA PRO A 539 22.94 -78.01 58.05
C PRO A 539 23.89 -78.86 57.18
N MET A 540 23.39 -79.94 56.57
CA MET A 540 24.21 -80.84 55.75
C MET A 540 24.56 -80.26 54.37
N LYS A 541 23.66 -79.45 53.79
CA LYS A 541 23.89 -78.81 52.48
C LYS A 541 24.82 -77.60 52.60
N SER A 542 24.72 -76.85 53.71
CA SER A 542 25.62 -75.75 54.02
C SER A 542 27.06 -76.23 54.28
N MET A 543 27.23 -77.39 54.93
CA MET A 543 28.56 -77.98 55.13
C MET A 543 29.21 -78.40 53.79
N LEU A 544 28.46 -79.05 52.89
CA LEU A 544 28.96 -79.45 51.57
C LEU A 544 29.34 -78.24 50.70
N PHE A 545 28.54 -77.16 50.76
CA PHE A 545 28.84 -75.89 50.09
C PHE A 545 30.13 -75.26 50.64
N CYS A 546 30.31 -75.19 51.96
CA CYS A 546 31.54 -74.70 52.57
C CYS A 546 32.75 -75.56 52.18
N PHE A 547 32.64 -76.89 52.18
CA PHE A 547 33.74 -77.78 51.76
C PHE A 547 34.11 -77.61 50.27
N LEU A 548 33.13 -77.45 49.37
CA LEU A 548 33.36 -77.18 47.95
C LEU A 548 34.03 -75.81 47.74
N PHE A 549 33.58 -74.78 48.44
CA PHE A 549 34.17 -73.44 48.33
C PHE A 549 35.57 -73.38 48.95
N SER A 550 35.79 -74.02 50.10
CA SER A 550 37.12 -74.17 50.69
C SER A 550 38.07 -74.96 49.78
N TYR A 551 37.58 -76.02 49.12
CA TYR A 551 38.36 -76.79 48.13
C TYR A 551 38.73 -75.95 46.90
N ILE A 552 37.80 -75.14 46.37
CA ILE A 552 38.05 -74.23 45.25
C ILE A 552 39.06 -73.13 45.64
N ILE A 553 38.92 -72.54 46.84
CA ILE A 553 39.84 -71.50 47.34
C ILE A 553 41.25 -72.08 47.56
N ILE A 554 41.36 -73.29 48.12
CA ILE A 554 42.65 -73.97 48.33
C ILE A 554 43.31 -74.34 46.99
N ARG A 555 42.53 -74.80 45.99
CA ARG A 555 43.00 -75.08 44.61
C ARG A 555 43.40 -73.82 43.85
N TYR A 556 42.68 -72.71 44.02
CA TYR A 556 42.98 -71.44 43.37
C TYR A 556 44.21 -70.77 43.99
N ALA A 557 44.39 -70.89 45.31
CA ALA A 557 45.60 -70.43 46.00
C ALA A 557 46.86 -71.23 45.63
N THR A 558 46.74 -72.54 45.32
CA THR A 558 47.85 -73.34 44.77
C THR A 558 48.14 -72.97 43.32
N PHE A 559 47.13 -72.78 42.47
CA PHE A 559 47.30 -72.37 41.07
C PHE A 559 47.86 -70.94 40.91
N SER A 560 47.50 -70.03 41.82
CA SER A 560 48.00 -68.65 41.83
C SER A 560 49.45 -68.54 42.35
N MET A 561 49.92 -69.49 43.16
CA MET A 561 51.33 -69.58 43.57
C MET A 561 52.20 -70.19 42.47
N ASP A 562 51.68 -71.12 41.66
CA ASP A 562 52.39 -71.68 40.50
C ASP A 562 52.53 -70.68 39.34
N ILE A 563 51.53 -69.81 39.09
CA ILE A 563 51.60 -68.79 38.02
C ILE A 563 52.54 -67.62 38.39
N HIS A 564 52.69 -67.28 39.67
CA HIS A 564 53.66 -66.26 40.10
C HIS A 564 55.11 -66.76 40.10
N MET A 565 55.35 -68.09 40.14
CA MET A 565 56.69 -68.70 39.96
C MET A 565 57.09 -68.89 38.48
N ILE A 566 56.15 -68.83 37.53
CA ILE A 566 56.43 -68.93 36.08
C ILE A 566 56.59 -67.54 35.42
N SER A 567 56.21 -66.45 36.10
CA SER A 567 56.37 -65.07 35.63
C SER A 567 57.64 -64.35 36.14
N LEU A 568 58.56 -65.08 36.79
CA LEU A 568 59.81 -64.52 37.34
C LEU A 568 61.07 -65.34 36.98
N PHE A 569 61.04 -66.00 35.80
CA PHE A 569 62.21 -66.44 35.04
C PHE A 569 62.12 -65.98 33.60
#